data_AF-G4YHZ3-F1
#
_entry.id   AF-G4YHZ3-F1
#
_cell.length_a   1.000
_cell.length_b   1.000
_cell.length_c   1.000
_cell.angle_alpha   90.00
_cell.angle_beta   90.00
_cell.angle_gamma   90.00
#
_symmetry.space_group_name_H-M   'P 1'
#
loop_
_entity.id
_entity.type
_entity.pdbx_description
1 polymer ?
#
loop_
_entity_poly.entity_id
_entity_poly.type
_entity_poly.pdbx_seq_one_letter_code
_entity_poly.pdbx_strand_id
1 'polypeptide(L)'
;MDVAATNGHLAVVKWLHVRKKDCTKAALDGAAMNGHLSVVEWLHDNRTEGCTTDAMDGAAGNGHLDVVCWLHDYRTQGCTANAMKRAAENGHLEVVEWLLKWLHARKNGCTTAAMNGAATNGHISVVEWLHDNRYEGCTTDAMDGAANGYLDVVCWLHDYRTQYKDCTSEAMNGAAKDGHLAVVGWLHDNRREGCTENAMDRAAENGHR
;
A
#
# COMPACT_ATOMS: atom_id res chain seq x y z
N MET A 1 -3.06 -23.69 16.76
CA MET A 1 -3.83 -22.52 17.22
C MET A 1 -3.78 -21.42 16.18
N ASP A 2 -2.60 -21.19 15.61
CA ASP A 2 -2.29 -20.17 14.61
C ASP A 2 -3.32 -20.07 13.48
N VAL A 3 -3.59 -21.16 12.75
CA VAL A 3 -4.57 -21.16 11.65
C VAL A 3 -5.97 -20.72 12.09
N ALA A 4 -6.42 -21.13 13.28
CA ALA A 4 -7.72 -20.71 13.79
C ALA A 4 -7.75 -19.21 14.13
N ALA A 5 -6.63 -18.67 14.62
CA ALA A 5 -6.49 -17.26 14.90
C ALA A 5 -6.44 -16.42 13.61
N THR A 6 -5.66 -16.87 12.62
CA THR A 6 -5.57 -16.24 11.28
C THR A 6 -6.93 -16.12 10.60
N ASN A 7 -7.83 -17.08 10.80
CA ASN A 7 -9.18 -17.09 10.24
C ASN A 7 -10.26 -16.51 11.18
N GLY A 8 -9.87 -15.90 12.31
CA GLY A 8 -10.81 -15.20 13.19
C GLY A 8 -11.71 -16.11 14.01
N HIS A 9 -11.41 -17.40 14.09
CA HIS A 9 -12.24 -18.40 14.75
C HIS A 9 -12.03 -18.39 16.27
N LEU A 10 -12.44 -17.31 16.95
CA LEU A 10 -12.23 -17.09 18.38
C LEU A 10 -12.69 -18.26 19.26
N ALA A 11 -13.84 -18.87 18.95
CA ALA A 11 -14.33 -20.02 19.69
C ALA A 11 -13.38 -21.23 19.61
N VAL A 12 -12.80 -21.48 18.43
CA VAL A 12 -11.82 -22.55 18.22
C VAL A 12 -10.50 -22.20 18.92
N VAL A 13 -10.08 -20.95 18.88
CA VAL A 13 -8.89 -20.47 19.61
C VAL A 13 -9.03 -20.71 21.11
N LYS A 14 -10.16 -20.30 21.72
CA LYS A 14 -10.49 -20.55 23.13
C LYS A 14 -10.51 -22.05 23.46
N TRP A 15 -11.13 -22.86 22.59
CA TRP A 15 -11.20 -24.30 22.76
C TRP A 15 -9.83 -24.99 22.72
N LEU A 16 -8.94 -24.54 21.81
CA LEU A 16 -7.57 -25.04 21.69
C LEU A 16 -6.71 -24.63 22.91
N HIS A 17 -6.92 -23.43 23.46
CA HIS A 17 -6.22 -22.95 24.64
C HIS A 17 -6.52 -23.77 25.89
N VAL A 18 -7.80 -24.10 26.14
CA VAL A 18 -8.20 -24.97 27.26
C VAL A 18 -7.51 -26.33 27.20
N ARG A 19 -7.17 -26.79 25.98
CA ARG A 19 -6.45 -28.05 25.72
C ARG A 19 -4.93 -27.92 25.73
N LYS A 20 -4.40 -26.76 26.16
CA LYS A 20 -2.96 -26.47 26.23
C LYS A 20 -2.25 -26.75 24.91
N LYS A 21 -2.91 -26.47 23.78
CA LYS A 21 -2.28 -26.55 22.47
C LYS A 21 -1.35 -25.36 22.26
N ASP A 22 -0.18 -25.64 21.70
CA ASP A 22 0.81 -24.63 21.43
C ASP A 22 0.32 -23.59 20.41
N CYS A 23 0.92 -22.41 20.53
CA CYS A 23 0.68 -21.24 19.71
C CYS A 23 2.04 -20.65 19.38
N THR A 24 2.12 -19.90 18.28
CA THR A 24 3.30 -19.08 17.99
C THR A 24 2.88 -17.62 17.80
N LYS A 25 3.86 -16.74 17.55
CA LYS A 25 3.60 -15.35 17.17
C LYS A 25 2.71 -15.23 15.92
N ALA A 26 2.74 -16.25 15.05
CA ALA A 26 1.94 -16.30 13.84
C ALA A 26 0.42 -16.25 14.10
N ALA A 27 -0.03 -16.66 15.29
CA ALA A 27 -1.45 -16.53 15.65
C ALA A 27 -1.89 -15.07 15.77
N LEU A 28 -1.13 -14.25 16.50
CA LEU A 28 -1.45 -12.83 16.67
C LEU A 28 -1.13 -12.05 15.40
N ASP A 29 0.00 -12.33 14.75
CA ASP A 29 0.38 -11.70 13.47
C ASP A 29 -0.68 -11.98 12.40
N GLY A 30 -1.14 -13.23 12.27
CA GLY A 30 -2.18 -13.61 11.32
C GLY A 30 -3.56 -13.06 11.67
N ALA A 31 -3.95 -13.05 12.95
CA ALA A 31 -5.21 -12.44 13.37
C ALA A 31 -5.23 -10.93 13.10
N ALA A 32 -4.12 -10.24 13.37
CA ALA A 32 -3.99 -8.82 13.11
C ALA A 32 -4.01 -8.49 11.62
N MET A 33 -3.25 -9.23 10.82
CA MET A 33 -3.22 -9.06 9.36
C MET A 33 -4.59 -9.23 8.71
N ASN A 34 -5.48 -10.05 9.28
CA ASN A 34 -6.83 -10.29 8.76
C ASN A 34 -7.92 -9.51 9.53
N GLY A 35 -7.55 -8.53 10.36
CA GLY A 35 -8.51 -7.62 10.98
C GLY A 35 -9.33 -8.23 12.12
N HIS A 36 -8.88 -9.34 12.70
CA HIS A 36 -9.61 -10.05 13.74
C HIS A 36 -9.30 -9.49 15.13
N LEU A 37 -9.69 -8.24 15.40
CA LEU A 37 -9.39 -7.54 16.66
C LEU A 37 -9.76 -8.35 17.91
N SER A 38 -10.95 -8.98 17.93
CA SER A 38 -11.39 -9.79 19.07
C SER A 38 -10.49 -11.02 19.34
N VAL A 39 -9.83 -11.56 18.32
CA VAL A 39 -8.82 -12.61 18.47
C VAL A 39 -7.51 -12.03 18.96
N VAL A 40 -7.11 -10.85 18.46
CA VAL A 40 -5.89 -10.14 18.88
C VAL A 40 -5.96 -9.80 20.38
N GLU A 41 -7.05 -9.19 20.83
CA GLU A 41 -7.31 -8.87 22.25
C GLU A 41 -7.26 -10.13 23.11
N TRP A 42 -7.98 -11.17 22.69
CA TRP A 42 -8.03 -12.40 23.47
C TRP A 42 -6.67 -13.10 23.56
N LEU A 43 -5.91 -13.15 22.46
CA LEU A 43 -4.55 -13.71 22.45
C LEU A 43 -3.62 -12.89 23.35
N HIS A 44 -3.74 -11.56 23.36
CA HIS A 44 -2.95 -10.70 24.24
C HIS A 44 -3.18 -11.00 25.72
N ASP A 45 -4.45 -11.14 26.13
CA ASP A 45 -4.79 -11.34 27.53
C ASP A 45 -4.48 -12.76 28.04
N ASN A 46 -4.46 -13.75 27.15
CA ASN A 46 -4.43 -15.18 27.54
C ASN A 46 -3.15 -15.91 27.11
N ARG A 47 -2.29 -15.29 26.30
CA ARG A 47 -1.09 -15.91 25.71
C ARG A 47 0.13 -14.99 25.85
N THR A 48 1.32 -15.58 25.87
CA THR A 48 2.59 -14.86 26.14
C THR A 48 3.56 -14.83 24.97
N GLU A 49 3.26 -15.57 23.90
CA GLU A 49 4.07 -15.67 22.68
C GLU A 49 4.26 -14.30 22.02
N GLY A 50 3.25 -13.45 22.12
CA GLY A 50 3.26 -12.10 21.57
C GLY A 50 3.12 -12.08 20.05
N CYS A 51 3.77 -11.09 19.43
CA CYS A 51 3.67 -10.77 18.01
C CYS A 51 5.02 -10.27 17.49
N THR A 52 5.11 -10.13 16.17
CA THR A 52 6.22 -9.46 15.47
C THR A 52 5.74 -8.11 14.92
N THR A 53 6.57 -7.44 14.12
CA THR A 53 6.17 -6.26 13.36
C THR A 53 5.17 -6.59 12.25
N ASP A 54 5.09 -7.85 11.82
CA ASP A 54 4.17 -8.30 10.76
C ASP A 54 2.71 -8.11 11.15
N ALA A 55 2.39 -8.12 12.45
CA ALA A 55 1.05 -7.81 12.94
C ALA A 55 0.59 -6.41 12.51
N MET A 56 1.40 -5.39 12.79
CA MET A 56 1.05 -4.00 12.47
C MET A 56 1.26 -3.69 10.99
N ASP A 57 2.33 -4.20 10.38
CA ASP A 57 2.58 -4.02 8.94
C ASP A 57 1.49 -4.67 8.08
N GLY A 58 1.03 -5.86 8.48
CA GLY A 58 -0.05 -6.58 7.82
C GLY A 58 -1.41 -5.92 8.04
N ALA A 59 -1.74 -5.56 9.28
CA ALA A 59 -2.98 -4.84 9.59
C ALA A 59 -3.07 -3.53 8.82
N ALA A 60 -1.96 -2.78 8.72
CA ALA A 60 -1.91 -1.54 7.98
C ALA A 60 -2.06 -1.76 6.46
N GLY A 61 -1.35 -2.74 5.91
CA GLY A 61 -1.44 -3.10 4.50
C GLY A 61 -2.83 -3.58 4.07
N ASN A 62 -3.64 -4.12 4.98
CA ASN A 62 -5.00 -4.59 4.71
C ASN A 62 -6.09 -3.64 5.23
N GLY A 63 -5.73 -2.44 5.71
CA GLY A 63 -6.69 -1.39 6.04
C GLY A 63 -7.39 -1.54 7.39
N HIS A 64 -6.86 -2.36 8.30
CA HIS A 64 -7.45 -2.62 9.61
C HIS A 64 -7.00 -1.58 10.65
N LEU A 65 -7.51 -0.35 10.53
CA LEU A 65 -7.11 0.77 11.40
C LEU A 65 -7.35 0.51 12.88
N ASP A 66 -8.46 -0.15 13.24
CA ASP A 66 -8.80 -0.53 14.60
C ASP A 66 -7.72 -1.43 15.23
N VAL A 67 -7.26 -2.43 14.48
CA VAL A 67 -6.16 -3.31 14.87
C VAL A 67 -4.84 -2.55 14.94
N VAL A 68 -4.55 -1.63 14.02
CA VAL A 68 -3.34 -0.81 14.05
C VAL A 68 -3.29 0.06 15.31
N CYS A 69 -4.38 0.77 15.62
CA CYS A 69 -4.52 1.58 16.83
C CYS A 69 -4.33 0.71 18.09
N TRP A 70 -5.01 -0.44 18.15
CA TRP A 70 -4.90 -1.33 19.29
C TRP A 70 -3.46 -1.86 19.46
N LEU A 71 -2.83 -2.33 18.38
CA LEU A 71 -1.44 -2.79 18.43
C LEU A 71 -0.49 -1.67 18.87
N HIS A 72 -0.78 -0.43 18.50
CA HIS A 72 0.02 0.71 18.90
C HIS A 72 -0.04 0.97 20.41
N ASP A 73 -1.24 0.94 20.98
CA ASP A 73 -1.45 1.25 22.39
C ASP A 73 -0.95 0.14 23.33
N TYR A 74 -1.03 -1.12 22.89
CA TYR A 74 -0.78 -2.28 23.76
C TYR A 74 0.49 -3.08 23.42
N ARG A 75 1.18 -2.80 22.31
CA ARG A 75 2.37 -3.54 21.88
C ARG A 75 3.54 -2.62 21.59
N THR A 76 4.75 -3.09 21.88
CA THR A 76 5.99 -2.30 21.75
C THR A 76 6.75 -2.55 20.45
N GLN A 77 6.39 -3.61 19.72
CA GLN A 77 7.02 -3.98 18.44
C GLN A 77 6.91 -2.86 17.40
N GLY A 78 5.76 -2.18 17.35
CA GLY A 78 5.46 -1.15 16.36
C GLY A 78 5.38 -1.70 14.93
N CYS A 79 5.56 -0.81 13.96
CA CYS A 79 5.61 -1.12 12.53
C CYS A 79 6.97 -0.78 11.92
N THR A 80 7.20 -1.30 10.72
CA THR A 80 8.30 -0.91 9.84
C THR A 80 7.82 0.06 8.76
N ALA A 81 8.73 0.48 7.87
CA ALA A 81 8.35 1.26 6.69
C ALA A 81 7.35 0.53 5.76
N ASN A 82 7.22 -0.80 5.88
CA ASN A 82 6.26 -1.59 5.11
C ASN A 82 4.80 -1.24 5.45
N ALA A 83 4.48 -0.85 6.68
CA ALA A 83 3.11 -0.46 7.05
C ALA A 83 2.62 0.71 6.18
N MET A 84 3.40 1.80 6.13
CA MET A 84 3.07 2.98 5.33
C MET A 84 3.04 2.65 3.84
N LYS A 85 4.07 1.94 3.36
CA LYS A 85 4.18 1.56 1.95
C LYS A 85 2.95 0.75 1.50
N ARG A 86 2.61 -0.32 2.22
CA ARG A 86 1.49 -1.21 1.86
C ARG A 86 0.13 -0.54 2.03
N ALA A 87 -0.05 0.26 3.09
CA ALA A 87 -1.28 1.02 3.27
C ALA A 87 -1.51 2.00 2.11
N ALA A 88 -0.45 2.67 1.63
CA ALA A 88 -0.53 3.56 0.48
C ALA A 88 -0.73 2.80 -0.85
N GLU A 89 0.02 1.72 -1.05
CA GLU A 89 -0.11 0.83 -2.22
C GLU A 89 -1.52 0.25 -2.37
N ASN A 90 -2.22 -0.03 -1.27
CA ASN A 90 -3.56 -0.60 -1.27
C ASN A 90 -4.67 0.45 -1.02
N GLY A 91 -4.34 1.74 -0.99
CA GLY A 91 -5.33 2.81 -0.97
C GLY A 91 -6.01 3.06 0.39
N HIS A 92 -5.43 2.57 1.48
CA HIS A 92 -5.98 2.71 2.83
C HIS A 92 -5.65 4.07 3.44
N LEU A 93 -6.28 5.13 2.91
CA LEU A 93 -6.03 6.51 3.31
C LEU A 93 -6.11 6.73 4.83
N GLU A 94 -7.15 6.24 5.50
CA GLU A 94 -7.30 6.43 6.96
C GLU A 94 -6.11 5.87 7.76
N VAL A 95 -5.56 4.73 7.31
CA VAL A 95 -4.37 4.14 7.92
C VAL A 95 -3.12 4.96 7.60
N VAL A 96 -2.98 5.44 6.36
CA VAL A 96 -1.90 6.34 5.95
C VAL A 96 -1.89 7.61 6.80
N GLU A 97 -3.05 8.23 6.99
CA GLU A 97 -3.20 9.43 7.82
C GLU A 97 -2.75 9.18 9.26
N TRP A 98 -3.24 8.07 9.83
CA TRP A 98 -2.94 7.70 11.20
C TRP A 98 -1.44 7.40 11.38
N LEU A 99 -0.88 6.58 10.48
CA LEU A 99 0.54 6.23 10.50
C LEU A 99 1.42 7.46 10.37
N LEU A 100 1.06 8.45 9.53
CA LEU A 100 1.87 9.65 9.38
C LEU A 100 1.81 10.56 10.60
N LYS A 101 0.60 10.78 11.16
CA LYS A 101 0.43 11.55 12.41
C LYS A 101 1.32 11.00 13.51
N TRP A 102 1.44 9.67 13.59
CA TRP A 102 2.30 9.00 14.54
C TRP A 102 3.80 9.02 14.16
N LEU A 103 4.15 8.74 12.90
CA LEU A 103 5.54 8.68 12.41
C LEU A 103 6.23 10.04 12.37
N HIS A 104 5.49 11.15 12.28
CA HIS A 104 6.07 12.50 12.43
C HIS A 104 6.75 12.69 13.79
N ALA A 105 6.32 11.98 14.84
CA ALA A 105 7.03 11.95 16.11
C ALA A 105 8.39 11.21 16.04
N ARG A 106 8.61 10.39 15.00
CA ARG A 106 9.78 9.49 14.84
C ARG A 106 10.71 9.84 13.67
N LYS A 107 10.48 10.96 12.95
CA LYS A 107 11.34 11.56 11.90
C LYS A 107 11.81 10.71 10.70
N ASN A 108 11.58 9.39 10.62
CA ASN A 108 12.22 8.52 9.61
C ASN A 108 11.27 7.56 8.86
N GLY A 109 9.98 7.89 8.69
CA GLY A 109 8.96 6.89 8.35
C GLY A 109 8.56 6.74 6.87
N CYS A 110 8.74 7.74 6.01
CA CYS A 110 8.09 7.73 4.70
C CYS A 110 9.05 8.20 3.59
N THR A 111 9.19 7.34 2.58
CA THR A 111 10.01 7.55 1.37
C THR A 111 9.09 7.81 0.18
N THR A 112 9.66 8.14 -0.98
CA THR A 112 8.91 8.26 -2.25
C THR A 112 8.11 6.98 -2.60
N ALA A 113 8.45 5.83 -2.01
CA ALA A 113 7.77 4.56 -2.26
C ALA A 113 6.26 4.57 -1.94
N ALA A 114 5.83 5.33 -0.93
CA ALA A 114 4.41 5.40 -0.58
C ALA A 114 3.59 6.07 -1.69
N MET A 115 4.05 7.23 -2.19
CA MET A 115 3.37 7.94 -3.26
C MET A 115 3.49 7.19 -4.61
N ASN A 116 4.64 6.59 -4.90
CA ASN A 116 4.82 5.74 -6.09
C ASN A 116 3.87 4.54 -6.08
N GLY A 117 3.73 3.89 -4.93
CA GLY A 117 2.85 2.73 -4.75
C GLY A 117 1.37 3.10 -4.91
N ALA A 118 0.94 4.18 -4.26
CA ALA A 118 -0.41 4.71 -4.42
C ALA A 118 -0.72 5.07 -5.88
N ALA A 119 0.23 5.70 -6.58
CA ALA A 119 0.06 6.06 -7.99
C ALA A 119 -0.01 4.85 -8.92
N THR A 120 0.86 3.85 -8.69
CA THR A 120 0.89 2.59 -9.47
C THR A 120 -0.42 1.81 -9.38
N ASN A 121 -1.18 1.95 -8.28
CA ASN A 121 -2.46 1.29 -8.07
C ASN A 121 -3.68 2.22 -8.19
N GLY A 122 -3.50 3.45 -8.70
CA GLY A 122 -4.62 4.34 -9.00
C GLY A 122 -5.28 5.01 -7.79
N HIS A 123 -4.61 5.06 -6.64
CA HIS A 123 -5.18 5.60 -5.41
C HIS A 123 -4.97 7.13 -5.31
N ILE A 124 -5.69 7.88 -6.14
CA ILE A 124 -5.55 9.36 -6.24
C ILE A 124 -5.71 10.07 -4.88
N SER A 125 -6.66 9.66 -4.05
CA SER A 125 -6.89 10.27 -2.73
C SER A 125 -5.68 10.13 -1.80
N VAL A 126 -4.95 9.02 -1.88
CA VAL A 126 -3.70 8.82 -1.15
C VAL A 126 -2.58 9.65 -1.75
N VAL A 127 -2.51 9.76 -3.09
CA VAL A 127 -1.51 10.59 -3.78
C VAL A 127 -1.65 12.07 -3.42
N GLU A 128 -2.87 12.62 -3.52
CA GLU A 128 -3.21 13.99 -3.14
C GLU A 128 -2.82 14.26 -1.68
N TRP A 129 -3.28 13.39 -0.79
CA TRP A 129 -3.02 13.55 0.63
C TRP A 129 -1.53 13.47 0.98
N LEU A 130 -0.80 12.51 0.38
CA LEU A 130 0.65 12.41 0.58
C LEU A 130 1.37 13.64 0.06
N HIS A 131 0.92 14.26 -1.03
CA HIS A 131 1.52 15.48 -1.56
C HIS A 131 1.34 16.67 -0.62
N ASP A 132 0.13 16.86 -0.10
CA ASP A 132 -0.18 17.97 0.79
C ASP A 132 0.53 17.84 2.15
N ASN A 133 0.85 16.61 2.57
CA ASN A 133 1.39 16.33 3.90
C ASN A 133 2.87 15.90 3.92
N ARG A 134 3.53 15.76 2.76
CA ARG A 134 4.92 15.30 2.63
C ARG A 134 5.72 16.17 1.67
N TYR A 135 7.04 16.21 1.88
CA TYR A 135 7.95 16.97 1.03
C TYR A 135 8.82 16.08 0.14
N GLU A 136 8.86 14.76 0.37
CA GLU A 136 9.66 13.83 -0.45
C GLU A 136 9.11 13.68 -1.88
N GLY A 137 7.79 13.81 -2.06
CA GLY A 137 7.13 13.67 -3.35
C GLY A 137 7.19 12.24 -3.91
N CYS A 138 7.36 12.12 -5.23
CA CYS A 138 7.41 10.87 -5.97
C CYS A 138 8.51 10.85 -7.03
N THR A 139 8.88 9.65 -7.49
CA THR A 139 9.83 9.42 -8.60
C THR A 139 9.09 9.17 -9.91
N THR A 140 9.81 9.08 -11.04
CA THR A 140 9.24 8.77 -12.36
C THR A 140 8.36 7.53 -12.33
N ASP A 141 8.66 6.56 -11.46
CA ASP A 141 7.88 5.35 -11.24
C ASP A 141 6.40 5.61 -10.91
N ALA A 142 6.06 6.72 -10.24
CA ALA A 142 4.67 7.08 -9.97
C ALA A 142 3.89 7.36 -11.27
N MET A 143 4.52 8.07 -12.21
CA MET A 143 3.91 8.37 -13.51
C MET A 143 3.86 7.12 -14.37
N ASP A 144 4.95 6.36 -14.42
CA ASP A 144 5.07 5.14 -15.21
C ASP A 144 4.04 4.08 -14.74
N GLY A 145 3.86 3.93 -13.43
CA GLY A 145 2.84 3.07 -12.84
C GLY A 145 1.41 3.57 -13.07
N ALA A 146 1.15 4.87 -12.87
CA ALA A 146 -0.16 5.48 -13.13
C ALA A 146 -0.58 5.33 -14.60
N ALA A 147 0.39 5.32 -15.52
CA ALA A 147 0.12 5.16 -16.94
C ALA A 147 -0.49 3.79 -17.32
N ASN A 148 -0.52 2.83 -16.39
CA ASN A 148 -1.24 1.56 -16.54
C ASN A 148 -2.78 1.69 -16.39
N GLY A 149 -3.37 2.79 -16.89
CA GLY A 149 -4.81 2.99 -16.97
C GLY A 149 -5.40 4.02 -16.00
N TYR A 150 -4.60 4.61 -15.11
CA TYR A 150 -5.06 5.59 -14.12
C TYR A 150 -4.85 7.02 -14.62
N LEU A 151 -5.69 7.43 -15.57
CA LEU A 151 -5.58 8.74 -16.23
C LEU A 151 -5.72 9.91 -15.24
N ASP A 152 -6.58 9.80 -14.24
CA ASP A 152 -6.75 10.79 -13.18
C ASP A 152 -5.45 11.03 -12.41
N VAL A 153 -4.77 9.96 -12.02
CA VAL A 153 -3.45 10.02 -11.38
C VAL A 153 -2.39 10.57 -12.32
N VAL A 154 -2.39 10.21 -13.61
CA VAL A 154 -1.47 10.75 -14.62
C VAL A 154 -1.63 12.27 -14.78
N CYS A 155 -2.86 12.74 -14.96
CA CYS A 155 -3.18 14.17 -15.05
C CYS A 155 -2.70 14.91 -13.80
N TRP A 156 -3.05 14.38 -12.63
CA TRP A 156 -2.68 14.99 -11.37
C TRP A 156 -1.15 15.03 -11.19
N LEU A 157 -0.45 13.93 -11.43
CA LEU A 157 1.00 13.90 -11.31
C LEU A 157 1.69 14.87 -12.29
N HIS A 158 1.12 15.12 -13.46
CA HIS A 158 1.65 16.10 -14.41
C HIS A 158 1.50 17.54 -13.90
N ASP A 159 0.33 17.88 -13.38
CA ASP A 159 0.04 19.24 -12.92
C ASP A 159 0.87 19.61 -11.67
N TYR A 160 1.15 18.64 -10.80
CA TYR A 160 1.74 18.88 -9.48
C TYR A 160 3.22 18.46 -9.33
N ARG A 161 3.79 17.61 -10.22
CA ARG A 161 5.24 17.29 -10.19
C ARG A 161 6.07 18.34 -10.93
N THR A 162 6.41 19.43 -10.24
CA THR A 162 7.18 20.53 -10.83
C THR A 162 8.71 20.33 -10.83
N GLN A 163 9.23 19.26 -10.21
CA GLN A 163 10.68 19.12 -9.93
C GLN A 163 11.44 18.16 -10.85
N TYR A 164 10.75 17.33 -11.64
CA TYR A 164 11.37 16.47 -12.66
C TYR A 164 10.53 16.58 -13.94
N LYS A 165 10.98 17.43 -14.87
CA LYS A 165 10.31 17.63 -16.17
C LYS A 165 10.39 16.42 -17.10
N ASP A 166 11.18 15.41 -16.74
CA ASP A 166 11.44 14.27 -17.58
C ASP A 166 10.66 13.07 -17.02
N CYS A 167 9.70 12.56 -17.78
CA CYS A 167 9.25 11.18 -17.58
C CYS A 167 9.94 10.26 -18.57
N THR A 168 9.89 8.97 -18.27
CA THR A 168 10.48 7.99 -19.16
C THR A 168 9.50 7.72 -20.30
N SER A 169 10.02 7.20 -21.41
CA SER A 169 9.17 6.65 -22.46
C SER A 169 8.38 5.42 -21.98
N GLU A 170 8.65 4.87 -20.78
CA GLU A 170 7.97 3.70 -20.25
C GLU A 170 6.50 3.98 -19.91
N ALA A 171 6.14 5.18 -19.43
CA ALA A 171 4.73 5.56 -19.25
C ALA A 171 3.92 5.38 -20.55
N MET A 172 4.45 5.91 -21.66
CA MET A 172 3.81 5.78 -22.98
C MET A 172 3.86 4.33 -23.50
N ASN A 173 5.02 3.67 -23.39
CA ASN A 173 5.22 2.30 -23.86
C ASN A 173 4.30 1.31 -23.13
N GLY A 174 4.15 1.45 -21.81
CA GLY A 174 3.27 0.63 -20.97
C GLY A 174 1.81 0.87 -21.29
N ALA A 175 1.38 2.14 -21.33
CA ALA A 175 0.01 2.50 -21.70
C ALA A 175 -0.39 1.97 -23.09
N ALA A 176 0.51 2.07 -24.07
CA ALA A 176 0.29 1.55 -25.43
C ALA A 176 0.26 0.02 -25.47
N LYS A 177 1.20 -0.64 -24.78
CA LYS A 177 1.26 -2.11 -24.67
C LYS A 177 -0.04 -2.69 -24.11
N ASP A 178 -0.58 -2.09 -23.06
CA ASP A 178 -1.74 -2.63 -22.33
C ASP A 178 -3.07 -2.05 -22.85
N GLY A 179 -3.04 -1.22 -23.90
CA GLY A 179 -4.22 -0.72 -24.60
C GLY A 179 -4.96 0.43 -23.92
N HIS A 180 -4.30 1.17 -23.02
CA HIS A 180 -4.86 2.30 -22.28
C HIS A 180 -4.94 3.56 -23.15
N LEU A 181 -5.80 3.53 -24.17
CA LEU A 181 -5.91 4.58 -25.19
C LEU A 181 -6.13 5.99 -24.63
N ALA A 182 -6.91 6.12 -23.55
CA ALA A 182 -7.15 7.42 -22.91
C ALA A 182 -5.86 8.01 -22.31
N VAL A 183 -5.04 7.16 -21.69
CA VAL A 183 -3.72 7.55 -21.17
C VAL A 183 -2.77 7.85 -22.33
N VAL A 184 -2.72 7.00 -23.36
CA VAL A 184 -1.88 7.22 -24.55
C VAL A 184 -2.21 8.55 -25.23
N GLY A 185 -3.48 8.81 -25.50
CA GLY A 185 -3.93 10.06 -26.13
C GLY A 185 -3.57 11.27 -25.28
N TRP A 186 -3.84 11.20 -23.96
CA TRP A 186 -3.48 12.28 -23.07
C TRP A 186 -1.95 12.51 -23.01
N LEU A 187 -1.16 11.45 -22.89
CA LEU A 187 0.31 11.55 -22.88
C LEU A 187 0.83 12.12 -24.21
N HIS A 188 0.21 11.77 -25.35
CA HIS A 188 0.60 12.28 -26.66
C HIS A 188 0.35 13.78 -26.78
N ASP A 189 -0.81 14.25 -26.29
CA ASP A 189 -1.23 15.65 -26.40
C ASP A 189 -0.47 16.57 -25.44
N ASN A 190 -0.07 16.05 -24.27
CA ASN A 190 0.48 16.86 -23.18
C ASN A 190 2.00 16.69 -22.98
N ARG A 191 2.65 15.73 -23.67
CA ARG A 191 4.05 15.38 -23.42
C ARG A 191 4.90 15.24 -24.69
N ARG A 192 6.22 15.38 -24.52
CA ARG A 192 7.19 15.48 -25.64
C ARG A 192 8.05 14.25 -25.82
N GLU A 193 8.07 13.37 -24.82
CA GLU A 193 8.88 12.15 -24.79
C GLU A 193 8.43 11.13 -25.86
N GLY A 194 7.20 11.28 -26.37
CA GLY A 194 6.70 10.59 -27.55
C GLY A 194 6.52 9.08 -27.36
N CYS A 195 6.12 8.40 -28.44
CA CYS A 195 6.09 6.95 -28.51
C CYS A 195 7.42 6.43 -29.08
N THR A 196 7.96 5.36 -28.50
CA THR A 196 9.12 4.65 -29.10
C THR A 196 8.63 3.60 -30.09
N GLU A 197 9.51 3.10 -30.96
CA GLU A 197 9.20 1.94 -31.83
C GLU A 197 8.67 0.75 -31.01
N ASN A 198 9.22 0.54 -29.81
CA ASN A 198 8.74 -0.48 -28.87
C ASN A 198 7.28 -0.28 -28.43
N ALA A 199 6.75 0.95 -28.39
CA ALA A 199 5.35 1.20 -28.04
C ALA A 199 4.41 0.69 -29.14
N MET A 200 4.76 0.95 -30.40
CA MET A 200 3.98 0.54 -31.56
C MET A 200 4.03 -0.98 -31.75
N ASP A 201 5.21 -1.58 -31.59
CA ASP A 201 5.40 -3.03 -31.70
C ASP A 201 4.62 -3.77 -30.59
N ARG A 202 4.67 -3.28 -29.35
CA ARG A 202 3.94 -3.88 -28.21
C ARG A 202 2.42 -3.73 -28.32
N ALA A 203 1.93 -2.60 -28.79
CA ALA A 203 0.50 -2.40 -29.05
C ALA A 203 0.00 -3.38 -30.14
N ALA A 204 0.79 -3.53 -31.21
CA ALA A 204 0.50 -4.47 -32.29
C ALA A 204 0.55 -5.94 -31.84
N GLU A 205 1.54 -6.33 -31.03
CA GLU A 205 1.67 -7.67 -30.43
C GLU A 205 0.45 -8.05 -29.59
N ASN A 206 -0.11 -7.10 -28.82
CA ASN A 206 -1.29 -7.32 -27.97
C ASN A 206 -2.63 -7.09 -28.70
N GLY A 207 -2.60 -6.83 -30.01
CA GLY A 207 -3.82 -6.71 -30.83
C GLY A 207 -4.57 -5.39 -30.69
N HIS A 208 -3.93 -4.36 -30.12
CA HIS A 208 -4.46 -3.00 -30.09
C HIS A 208 -4.19 -2.34 -31.45
N ARG A 209 -5.24 -1.84 -32.11
CA ARG A 209 -5.20 -1.18 -33.42
C ARG A 209 -5.42 0.32 -33.30
#